data_AF-A0A3N5HS92-F1
#
_entry.id   AF-A0A3N5HS92-F1
#
_cell.length_a   1.000
_cell.length_b   1.000
_cell.length_c   1.000
_cell.angle_alpha   90.00
_cell.angle_beta   90.00
_cell.angle_gamma   90.00
#
_symmetry.space_group_name_H-M   'P 1'
#
loop_
_entity.id
_entity.type
_entity.pdbx_description
1 polymer ?
#
loop_
_entity_poly.entity_id
_entity_poly.type
_entity_poly.pdbx_seq_one_letter_code
_entity_poly.pdbx_strand_id
1 'polypeptide(L)'
;MRALWVIAALLLITGLNGEGRAEDALGTRPLLTIAHKDLHTILPLDCRILIDPHSIEQFLDALDGNPPDWNLVYGHGHHDSDLDDRLFALNRERDAKRAEKKALQWTVVFLWSGELSRYDPMTGGFGLAIGPIFTPTRWGVVRFKPEEVPSNLIVIPDSITRDALRRQLDAGRKIDLEVAMVGRLIPDESLVYDFSHDTEDLGII
;
A
#
# COMPACT_ATOMS: atom_id res chain seq x y z
N MET A 1 0.89 -26.88 -16.95
CA MET A 1 0.53 -25.61 -17.65
C MET A 1 0.90 -24.47 -16.73
N ARG A 2 1.87 -23.64 -17.08
CA ARG A 2 2.30 -22.48 -16.28
C ARG A 2 1.28 -21.37 -16.53
N ALA A 3 0.45 -21.05 -15.54
CA ALA A 3 -0.35 -19.84 -15.57
C ALA A 3 0.62 -18.65 -15.65
N LEU A 4 0.61 -17.93 -16.77
CA LEU A 4 1.22 -16.61 -16.85
C LEU A 4 0.41 -15.72 -15.91
N TRP A 5 1.00 -15.35 -14.77
CA TRP A 5 0.49 -14.29 -13.92
C TRP A 5 0.67 -12.98 -14.68
N VAL A 6 -0.38 -12.56 -15.36
CA VAL A 6 -0.50 -11.26 -16.04
C VAL A 6 -0.90 -10.27 -14.95
N ILE A 7 0.08 -9.69 -14.27
CA ILE A 7 -0.14 -8.64 -13.27
C ILE A 7 -0.59 -7.40 -14.01
N ALA A 8 -1.82 -6.97 -13.73
CA ALA A 8 -2.35 -5.71 -14.21
C ALA A 8 -1.94 -4.62 -13.20
N ALA A 9 -1.09 -3.66 -13.58
CA ALA A 9 -0.62 -2.58 -12.73
C ALA A 9 -1.32 -1.26 -13.08
N LEU A 10 -1.92 -0.62 -12.07
CA LEU A 10 -2.46 0.74 -12.15
C LEU A 10 -1.57 1.67 -11.34
N LEU A 11 -1.09 2.77 -11.94
CA LEU A 11 -0.27 3.78 -11.25
C LEU A 11 -1.16 4.91 -10.72
N LEU A 12 -1.18 5.07 -9.41
CA LEU A 12 -1.76 6.24 -8.73
C LEU A 12 -0.64 7.08 -8.12
N ILE A 13 -0.57 8.35 -8.50
CA ILE A 13 0.37 9.33 -7.94
C ILE A 13 -0.41 10.09 -6.86
N THR A 14 -0.06 9.90 -5.60
CA THR A 14 -0.62 10.65 -4.46
C THR A 14 0.41 11.67 -3.99
N GLY A 15 0.10 12.95 -4.18
CA GLY A 15 0.83 14.08 -3.59
C GLY A 15 2.18 14.39 -4.23
N LEU A 16 2.23 15.39 -5.13
CA LEU A 16 3.50 15.97 -5.59
C LEU A 16 3.76 17.40 -5.10
N ASN A 17 2.78 18.12 -4.56
CA ASN A 17 2.96 19.50 -4.14
C ASN A 17 2.24 19.77 -2.81
N GLY A 18 2.96 20.35 -1.85
CA GLY A 18 2.35 21.05 -0.72
C GLY A 18 1.32 22.06 -1.26
N GLU A 19 0.17 22.14 -0.60
CA GLU A 19 -1.09 22.81 -1.03
C GLU A 19 -1.98 22.04 -2.03
N GLY A 20 -1.60 20.84 -2.46
CA GLY A 20 -2.40 20.01 -3.36
C GLY A 20 -3.53 19.28 -2.64
N ARG A 21 -4.71 19.93 -2.57
CA ARG A 21 -6.00 19.23 -2.62
C ARG A 21 -5.87 18.06 -3.60
N ALA A 22 -6.40 16.89 -3.25
CA ALA A 22 -6.73 15.88 -4.25
C ALA A 22 -7.77 16.50 -5.20
N GLU A 23 -7.33 17.39 -6.10
CA GLU A 23 -8.08 17.71 -7.30
C GLU A 23 -8.19 16.40 -8.02
N ASP A 24 -9.38 15.78 -7.91
CA ASP A 24 -9.92 14.72 -8.74
C ASP A 24 -9.03 14.40 -9.93
N ALA A 25 -7.93 13.68 -9.68
CA ALA A 25 -7.12 13.10 -10.73
C ALA A 25 -7.84 11.81 -11.14
N LEU A 26 -9.12 11.96 -11.51
CA LEU A 26 -9.95 11.05 -12.28
C LEU A 26 -9.36 10.96 -13.70
N GLY A 27 -8.08 10.61 -13.79
CA GLY A 27 -7.41 10.31 -15.04
C GLY A 27 -7.56 8.82 -15.31
N THR A 28 -8.16 8.46 -16.44
CA THR A 28 -8.10 7.10 -16.95
C THR A 28 -6.63 6.70 -17.11
N ARG A 29 -6.17 5.71 -16.34
CA ARG A 29 -4.80 5.17 -16.46
C ARG A 29 -4.84 3.84 -17.21
N PRO A 30 -3.87 3.57 -18.10
CA PRO A 30 -3.82 2.31 -18.82
C PRO A 30 -3.57 1.16 -17.84
N LEU A 31 -4.29 0.06 -18.03
CA LEU A 31 -4.03 -1.19 -17.34
C LEU A 31 -2.81 -1.87 -17.98
N LEU A 32 -1.68 -1.90 -17.27
CA LEU A 32 -0.43 -2.43 -17.81
C LEU A 32 -0.23 -3.87 -17.39
N THR A 33 0.18 -4.76 -18.30
CA THR A 33 0.67 -6.09 -17.93
C THR A 33 2.18 -6.04 -17.71
N ILE A 34 2.64 -6.04 -16.46
CA ILE A 34 4.07 -5.91 -16.14
C ILE A 34 4.47 -6.79 -14.96
N ALA A 35 5.65 -7.40 -15.00
CA ALA A 35 6.17 -8.14 -13.85
C ALA A 35 6.72 -7.18 -12.78
N HIS A 36 6.67 -7.56 -11.49
CA HIS A 36 7.21 -6.76 -10.38
C HIS A 36 8.65 -6.29 -10.60
N LYS A 37 9.50 -7.19 -11.09
CA LYS A 37 10.91 -6.88 -11.39
C LYS A 37 11.08 -5.73 -12.40
N ASP A 38 10.08 -5.51 -13.25
CA ASP A 38 10.08 -4.52 -14.32
C ASP A 38 9.35 -3.23 -13.91
N LEU A 39 8.80 -3.13 -12.68
CA LEU A 39 8.11 -1.93 -12.18
C LEU A 39 8.97 -0.66 -12.30
N HIS A 40 10.29 -0.78 -12.11
CA HIS A 40 11.23 0.32 -12.26
C HIS A 40 11.21 0.98 -13.65
N THR A 41 10.69 0.29 -14.67
CA THR A 41 10.60 0.82 -16.05
C THR A 41 9.44 1.81 -16.25
N ILE A 42 8.45 1.79 -15.34
CA ILE A 42 7.24 2.63 -15.43
C ILE A 42 7.09 3.62 -14.26
N LEU A 43 7.93 3.49 -13.23
CA LEU A 43 7.92 4.33 -12.04
C LEU A 43 8.88 5.53 -12.17
N PRO A 44 8.68 6.60 -11.38
CA PRO A 44 9.61 7.72 -11.35
C PRO A 44 11.05 7.28 -11.03
N LEU A 45 12.01 7.92 -11.70
CA LEU A 45 13.42 7.84 -11.35
C LEU A 45 13.57 8.31 -9.88
N ASP A 46 14.36 7.59 -9.08
CA ASP A 46 14.65 7.84 -7.66
C ASP A 46 13.56 7.47 -6.63
N CYS A 47 12.55 6.67 -7.01
CA CYS A 47 11.63 6.11 -6.04
C CYS A 47 12.19 4.86 -5.31
N ARG A 48 11.73 4.64 -4.07
CA ARG A 48 11.99 3.41 -3.30
C ARG A 48 10.82 2.46 -3.46
N ILE A 49 11.04 1.32 -4.09
CA ILE A 49 10.02 0.28 -4.26
C ILE A 49 9.98 -0.56 -2.98
N LEU A 50 8.87 -0.49 -2.24
CA LEU A 50 8.64 -1.10 -0.93
C LEU A 50 7.56 -2.20 -1.03
N ILE A 51 7.87 -3.27 -1.77
CA ILE A 51 6.90 -4.33 -2.11
C ILE A 51 7.27 -5.69 -1.53
N ASP A 52 8.45 -5.78 -0.91
CA ASP A 52 8.98 -6.99 -0.30
C ASP A 52 9.53 -6.67 1.10
N PRO A 53 9.63 -7.68 1.99
CA PRO A 53 10.09 -7.45 3.36
C PRO A 53 11.45 -6.75 3.42
N HIS A 54 12.40 -7.10 2.56
CA HIS A 54 13.76 -6.56 2.65
C HIS A 54 13.80 -5.06 2.33
N SER A 55 13.11 -4.62 1.28
CA SER A 55 13.03 -3.20 0.93
C SER A 55 12.29 -2.38 1.98
N ILE A 56 11.20 -2.91 2.54
CA ILE A 56 10.44 -2.28 3.63
C ILE A 56 11.30 -2.14 4.89
N GLU A 57 12.03 -3.19 5.28
CA GLU A 57 12.88 -3.15 6.46
C GLU A 57 14.03 -2.14 6.33
N GLN A 58 14.65 -2.05 5.15
CA GLN A 58 15.69 -1.03 4.89
C GLN A 58 15.15 0.39 5.00
N PHE A 59 13.91 0.59 4.54
CA PHE A 59 13.22 1.87 4.67
C PHE A 59 12.97 2.21 6.14
N LEU A 60 12.42 1.27 6.91
CA LEU A 60 12.14 1.48 8.33
C LEU A 60 13.41 1.66 9.16
N ASP A 61 14.52 1.00 8.83
CA ASP A 61 15.82 1.27 9.47
C ASP A 61 16.31 2.69 9.22
N ALA A 62 16.19 3.17 8.00
CA ALA A 62 16.58 4.53 7.65
C ALA A 62 15.68 5.57 8.32
N LEU A 63 14.39 5.25 8.46
CA LEU A 63 13.38 6.11 9.05
C LEU A 63 13.49 6.14 10.58
N ASP A 64 13.64 4.99 11.22
CA ASP A 64 13.41 4.81 12.65
C ASP A 64 14.53 4.09 13.41
N GLY A 65 15.54 3.58 12.70
CA GLY A 65 16.69 2.91 13.29
C GLY A 65 16.45 1.42 13.54
N ASN A 66 15.77 1.07 14.63
CA ASN A 66 15.60 -0.33 15.07
C ASN A 66 14.14 -0.68 15.37
N PRO A 67 13.73 -1.94 15.12
CA PRO A 67 12.40 -2.44 15.44
C PRO A 67 12.11 -2.34 16.94
N PRO A 68 10.85 -2.07 17.35
CA PRO A 68 10.45 -2.17 18.74
C PRO A 68 10.66 -3.58 19.30
N ASP A 69 10.91 -3.67 20.60
CA ASP A 69 10.78 -4.95 21.30
C ASP A 69 9.29 -5.24 21.52
N TRP A 70 8.70 -5.98 20.58
CA TRP A 70 7.26 -6.26 20.60
C TRP A 70 6.79 -6.99 21.85
N ASN A 71 7.64 -7.85 22.44
CA ASN A 71 7.30 -8.54 23.68
C ASN A 71 7.21 -7.55 24.86
N LEU A 72 8.13 -6.60 24.93
CA LEU A 72 8.11 -5.55 25.96
C LEU A 72 6.90 -4.63 25.79
N VAL A 73 6.54 -4.30 24.55
CA VAL A 73 5.39 -3.43 24.26
C VAL A 73 4.08 -4.15 24.55
N TYR A 74 3.93 -5.40 24.08
CA TYR A 74 2.71 -6.19 24.26
C TYR A 74 2.47 -6.59 25.73
N GLY A 75 3.55 -6.86 26.47
CA GLY A 75 3.49 -7.16 27.90
C GLY A 75 2.66 -8.41 28.21
N HIS A 76 1.56 -8.24 28.94
CA HIS A 76 0.64 -9.34 29.30
C HIS A 76 -0.55 -9.50 28.33
N GLY A 77 -0.42 -8.96 27.12
CA GLY A 77 -1.39 -9.04 26.04
C GLY A 77 -2.55 -8.07 26.17
N HIS A 78 -3.63 -8.31 25.43
CA HIS A 78 -4.75 -7.35 25.29
C HIS A 78 -5.48 -6.99 26.59
N HIS A 79 -5.21 -7.68 27.71
CA HIS A 79 -5.77 -7.37 29.03
C HIS A 79 -4.81 -6.58 29.93
N ASP A 80 -3.63 -6.26 29.44
CA ASP A 80 -2.67 -5.42 30.13
C ASP A 80 -3.15 -3.96 30.13
N SER A 81 -3.44 -3.42 31.30
CA SER A 81 -3.94 -2.05 31.47
C SER A 81 -2.98 -0.98 30.97
N ASP A 82 -1.70 -1.31 30.88
CA ASP A 82 -0.64 -0.36 30.55
C ASP A 82 -0.24 -0.46 29.06
N LEU A 83 -0.86 -1.38 28.29
CA LEU A 83 -0.57 -1.59 26.86
C LEU A 83 -0.74 -0.31 26.04
N ASP A 84 -1.87 0.36 26.19
CA ASP A 84 -2.17 1.60 25.46
C ASP A 84 -1.16 2.69 25.80
N ASP A 85 -0.83 2.85 27.09
CA ASP A 85 0.15 3.86 27.53
C ASP A 85 1.55 3.59 26.97
N ARG A 86 1.97 2.32 26.89
CA ARG A 86 3.23 1.93 26.25
C ARG A 86 3.22 2.20 24.75
N LEU A 87 2.12 1.90 24.04
CA LEU A 87 1.97 2.20 22.62
C LEU A 87 1.97 3.71 22.36
N PHE A 88 1.24 4.50 23.14
CA PHE A 88 1.24 5.96 23.02
C PHE A 88 2.61 6.57 23.29
N ALA A 89 3.34 6.09 24.30
CA ALA A 89 4.69 6.54 24.59
C ALA A 89 5.65 6.19 23.44
N LEU A 90 5.58 4.96 22.93
CA LEU A 90 6.38 4.49 21.79
C LEU A 90 6.14 5.34 20.54
N ASN A 91 4.86 5.58 20.20
CA ASN A 91 4.48 6.38 19.03
C ASN A 91 5.07 7.80 19.12
N ARG A 92 4.89 8.48 20.26
CA ARG A 92 5.41 9.85 20.47
C ARG A 92 6.93 9.93 20.43
N GLU A 93 7.62 8.99 21.08
CA GLU A 93 9.08 8.96 21.09
C GLU A 93 9.63 8.82 19.66
N ARG A 94 8.99 7.96 18.86
CA ARG A 94 9.43 7.67 17.49
C ARG A 94 9.06 8.77 16.51
N ASP A 95 7.89 9.38 16.64
CA ASP A 95 7.54 10.60 15.88
C ASP A 95 8.59 11.69 16.07
N ALA A 96 8.99 11.96 17.32
CA ALA A 96 10.00 12.95 17.63
C ALA A 96 11.37 12.61 17.00
N LYS A 97 11.77 11.33 16.99
CA LYS A 97 13.02 10.87 16.36
C LYS A 97 13.00 10.95 14.84
N ARG A 98 11.81 10.89 14.22
CA ARG A 98 11.64 10.90 12.76
C ARG A 98 11.69 12.28 12.15
N ALA A 99 11.28 13.32 12.87
CA ALA A 99 11.08 14.67 12.31
C ALA A 99 12.26 15.20 11.46
N GLU A 100 13.50 14.80 11.77
CA GLU A 100 14.71 15.24 11.06
C GLU A 100 15.28 14.22 10.06
N LYS A 101 14.61 13.07 9.88
CA LYS A 101 15.11 11.96 9.07
C LYS A 101 14.84 12.23 7.59
N LYS A 102 15.91 12.19 6.79
CA LYS A 102 15.82 12.30 5.32
C LYS A 102 14.90 11.26 4.68
N ALA A 103 14.72 10.10 5.33
CA ALA A 103 13.84 9.05 4.86
C ALA A 103 12.37 9.48 4.76
N LEU A 104 11.91 10.43 5.58
CA LEU A 104 10.55 11.01 5.46
C LEU A 104 10.32 11.68 4.10
N GLN A 105 11.38 12.18 3.46
CA GLN A 105 11.29 12.89 2.18
C GLN A 105 11.45 11.97 0.97
N TRP A 106 11.66 10.67 1.18
CA TRP A 106 11.81 9.73 0.08
C TRP A 106 10.46 9.50 -0.60
N THR A 107 10.48 9.51 -1.93
CA THR A 107 9.36 9.00 -2.73
C THR A 107 9.37 7.49 -2.62
N VAL A 108 8.28 6.92 -2.11
CA VAL A 108 8.09 5.49 -1.93
C VAL A 108 7.01 4.98 -2.89
N VAL A 109 7.10 3.70 -3.22
CA VAL A 109 6.11 2.98 -4.00
C VAL A 109 5.73 1.72 -3.26
N PHE A 110 4.45 1.54 -2.99
CA PHE A 110 3.91 0.31 -2.41
C PHE A 110 2.75 -0.20 -3.26
N LEU A 111 2.39 -1.46 -3.04
CA LEU A 111 1.28 -2.10 -3.75
C LEU A 111 0.08 -2.29 -2.82
N TRP A 112 -1.09 -2.05 -3.36
CA TRP A 112 -2.36 -2.53 -2.82
C TRP A 112 -2.92 -3.62 -3.73
N SER A 113 -3.62 -4.58 -3.14
CA SER A 113 -4.36 -5.58 -3.91
C SER A 113 -5.58 -4.92 -4.54
N GLY A 114 -6.00 -5.42 -5.70
CA GLY A 114 -7.19 -4.98 -6.38
C GLY A 114 -7.97 -6.14 -6.97
N GLU A 115 -9.30 -6.04 -7.02
CA GLU A 115 -10.19 -7.01 -7.67
C GLU A 115 -11.12 -6.27 -8.62
N LEU A 116 -11.16 -6.68 -9.90
CA LEU A 116 -12.13 -6.14 -10.85
C LEU A 116 -13.54 -6.66 -10.56
N SER A 117 -14.48 -5.73 -10.54
CA SER A 117 -15.91 -6.02 -10.53
C SER A 117 -16.47 -6.15 -11.96
N ARG A 118 -17.80 -6.27 -12.07
CA ARG A 118 -18.48 -6.46 -13.36
C ARG A 118 -18.28 -5.24 -14.28
N TYR A 119 -18.30 -5.52 -15.58
CA TYR A 119 -18.33 -4.47 -16.59
C TYR A 119 -19.59 -3.62 -16.46
N ASP A 120 -19.42 -2.30 -16.45
CA ASP A 120 -20.50 -1.33 -16.48
C ASP A 120 -20.54 -0.62 -17.85
N PRO A 121 -21.58 -0.86 -18.67
CA PRO A 121 -21.74 -0.20 -19.95
C PRO A 121 -21.91 1.33 -19.86
N MET A 122 -22.39 1.86 -18.73
CA MET A 122 -22.59 3.31 -18.58
C MET A 122 -21.27 4.05 -18.46
N THR A 123 -20.33 3.49 -17.70
CA THR A 123 -18.98 4.04 -17.53
C THR A 123 -17.99 3.53 -18.57
N GLY A 124 -18.34 2.45 -19.29
CA GLY A 124 -17.49 1.84 -20.31
C GLY A 124 -16.29 1.07 -19.73
N GLY A 125 -16.31 0.75 -18.43
CA GLY A 125 -15.19 0.17 -17.71
C GLY A 125 -15.60 -0.87 -16.67
N PHE A 126 -14.64 -1.26 -15.84
CA PHE A 126 -14.83 -2.17 -14.71
C PHE A 126 -14.61 -1.40 -13.42
N GLY A 127 -15.53 -1.51 -12.45
CA GLY A 127 -15.27 -0.98 -11.12
C GLY A 127 -14.13 -1.76 -10.45
N LEU A 128 -13.34 -1.09 -9.63
CA LEU A 128 -12.17 -1.66 -8.97
C LEU A 128 -12.31 -1.53 -7.45
N ALA A 129 -12.29 -2.66 -6.76
CA ALA A 129 -12.09 -2.70 -5.31
C ALA A 129 -10.60 -2.82 -5.02
N ILE A 130 -10.08 -2.09 -4.03
CA ILE A 130 -8.68 -2.20 -3.60
C ILE A 130 -8.57 -2.40 -2.09
N GLY A 131 -7.48 -3.02 -1.65
CA GLY A 131 -7.20 -3.24 -0.24
C GLY A 131 -5.71 -3.28 0.08
N PRO A 132 -5.34 -3.10 1.36
CA PRO A 132 -3.94 -3.14 1.78
C PRO A 132 -3.34 -4.53 1.61
N ILE A 133 -2.05 -4.55 1.32
CA ILE A 133 -1.21 -5.75 1.41
C ILE A 133 -0.49 -5.71 2.77
N PHE A 134 -0.56 -6.81 3.50
CA PHE A 134 0.10 -7.00 4.79
C PHE A 134 1.41 -7.75 4.56
N THR A 135 2.53 -7.14 4.93
CA THR A 135 3.86 -7.72 4.71
C THR A 135 4.54 -8.02 6.05
N PRO A 136 4.75 -9.29 6.41
CA PRO A 136 5.52 -9.65 7.59
C PRO A 136 6.99 -9.24 7.46
N THR A 137 7.51 -8.60 8.51
CA THR A 137 8.89 -8.15 8.62
C THR A 137 9.40 -8.34 10.06
N ARG A 138 10.69 -8.10 10.33
CA ARG A 138 11.19 -8.01 11.72
C ARG A 138 10.64 -6.82 12.50
N TRP A 139 10.06 -5.85 11.80
CA TRP A 139 9.39 -4.72 12.41
C TRP A 139 7.95 -5.07 12.79
N GLY A 140 7.46 -6.27 12.51
CA GLY A 140 6.05 -6.64 12.63
C GLY A 140 5.39 -6.74 11.26
N VAL A 141 4.07 -6.79 11.23
CA VAL A 141 3.30 -6.76 9.97
C VAL A 141 3.15 -5.32 9.53
N VAL A 142 3.67 -5.00 8.35
CA VAL A 142 3.57 -3.64 7.81
C VAL A 142 2.43 -3.57 6.81
N ARG A 143 1.61 -2.53 6.89
CA ARG A 143 0.66 -2.14 5.84
C ARG A 143 0.83 -0.65 5.51
N PHE A 144 0.79 -0.33 4.24
CA PHE A 144 0.77 1.08 3.82
C PHE A 144 -0.67 1.58 3.71
N LYS A 145 -0.93 2.79 4.21
CA LYS A 145 -2.20 3.48 4.07
C LYS A 145 -1.97 4.79 3.30
N PRO A 146 -2.54 4.96 2.10
CA PRO A 146 -2.58 6.26 1.43
C PRO A 146 -3.53 7.21 2.19
N GLU A 147 -3.25 8.51 2.11
CA GLU A 147 -4.05 9.57 2.74
C GLU A 147 -5.52 9.52 2.30
N GLU A 148 -5.73 9.52 0.98
CA GLU A 148 -7.04 9.42 0.36
C GLU A 148 -7.02 8.38 -0.76
N VAL A 149 -8.07 7.56 -0.82
CA VAL A 149 -8.34 6.64 -1.93
C VAL A 149 -9.70 6.98 -2.51
N PRO A 150 -9.80 7.22 -3.83
CA PRO A 150 -11.10 7.36 -4.48
C PRO A 150 -11.96 6.11 -4.26
N SER A 151 -13.20 6.29 -3.84
CA SER A 151 -14.12 5.18 -3.54
C SER A 151 -14.72 4.51 -4.79
N ASN A 152 -14.56 5.14 -5.95
CA ASN A 152 -15.16 4.74 -7.23
C ASN A 152 -14.12 4.60 -8.35
N LEU A 153 -13.06 3.83 -8.10
CA LEU A 153 -12.06 3.53 -9.13
C LEU A 153 -12.68 2.74 -10.28
N ILE A 154 -12.46 3.21 -11.51
CA ILE A 154 -12.91 2.56 -12.74
C ILE A 154 -11.71 2.32 -13.64
N VAL A 155 -11.58 1.07 -14.11
CA VAL A 155 -10.56 0.68 -15.09
C VAL A 155 -11.21 0.64 -16.48
N ILE A 156 -10.69 1.45 -17.40
CA ILE A 156 -11.15 1.51 -18.80
C ILE A 156 -10.02 0.99 -19.70
N PRO A 157 -10.00 -0.32 -20.02
CA PRO A 157 -9.00 -0.89 -20.91
C PRO A 157 -9.37 -0.66 -22.39
N ASP A 158 -8.42 -0.94 -23.28
CA ASP A 158 -8.70 -0.97 -24.73
C ASP A 158 -9.75 -2.06 -25.08
N SER A 159 -10.32 -1.99 -26.28
CA SER A 159 -11.41 -2.88 -26.69
C SER A 159 -11.06 -4.38 -26.61
N ILE A 160 -9.82 -4.75 -26.97
CA ILE A 160 -9.40 -6.16 -27.00
C ILE A 160 -9.30 -6.68 -25.58
N THR A 161 -8.63 -5.93 -24.72
CA THR A 161 -8.46 -6.26 -23.30
C THR A 161 -9.81 -6.27 -22.57
N ARG A 162 -10.68 -5.27 -22.83
CA ARG A 162 -12.04 -5.21 -22.28
C ARG A 162 -12.84 -6.46 -22.58
N ASP A 163 -12.87 -6.90 -23.84
CA ASP A 163 -13.66 -8.06 -24.26
C ASP A 163 -13.10 -9.36 -23.68
N ALA A 164 -11.78 -9.44 -23.45
CA ALA A 164 -11.15 -10.56 -22.77
C ALA A 164 -11.51 -10.61 -21.27
N LEU A 165 -11.38 -9.48 -20.56
CA LEU A 165 -11.71 -9.38 -19.13
C LEU A 165 -13.19 -9.65 -18.88
N ARG A 166 -14.07 -9.09 -19.71
CA ARG A 166 -15.52 -9.33 -19.63
C ARG A 166 -15.86 -10.81 -19.76
N ARG A 167 -15.30 -11.52 -20.75
CA ARG A 167 -15.51 -12.97 -20.91
C ARG A 167 -15.00 -13.78 -19.71
N GLN A 168 -13.95 -13.32 -19.02
CA GLN A 168 -13.46 -13.99 -17.84
C GLN A 168 -14.41 -13.80 -16.65
N LEU A 169 -14.86 -12.57 -16.41
CA LEU A 169 -15.82 -12.24 -15.34
C LEU A 169 -17.19 -12.90 -15.57
N ASP A 170 -17.67 -12.93 -16.82
CA ASP A 170 -18.93 -13.60 -17.19
C ASP A 170 -18.86 -15.13 -16.97
N ALA A 171 -17.66 -15.70 -17.03
CA ALA A 171 -17.40 -17.10 -16.68
C ALA A 171 -17.21 -17.33 -15.16
N GLY A 172 -17.42 -16.31 -14.33
CA GLY A 172 -17.28 -16.38 -12.88
C GLY A 172 -15.84 -16.38 -12.39
N ARG A 173 -14.85 -16.05 -13.24
CA ARG A 173 -13.45 -15.91 -12.80
C ARG A 173 -13.26 -14.58 -12.10
N LYS A 174 -12.50 -14.60 -11.00
CA LYS A 174 -11.95 -13.40 -10.37
C LYS A 174 -10.76 -12.90 -11.17
N ILE A 175 -10.60 -11.59 -11.21
CA ILE A 175 -9.47 -10.93 -11.84
C ILE A 175 -8.82 -10.04 -10.80
N ASP A 176 -7.74 -10.56 -10.23
CA ASP A 176 -6.91 -9.83 -9.29
C ASP A 176 -5.89 -8.96 -10.04
N LEU A 177 -5.58 -7.82 -9.45
CA LEU A 177 -4.60 -6.86 -9.94
C LEU A 177 -3.90 -6.19 -8.77
N GLU A 178 -2.88 -5.42 -9.07
CA GLU A 178 -2.15 -4.66 -8.06
C GLU A 178 -2.13 -3.19 -8.46
N VAL A 179 -2.32 -2.34 -7.46
CA VAL A 179 -2.31 -0.90 -7.64
C VAL A 179 -1.05 -0.36 -7.00
N ALA A 180 -0.18 0.20 -7.84
CA ALA A 180 1.03 0.86 -7.42
C ALA A 180 0.71 2.29 -6.98
N MET A 181 0.89 2.53 -5.69
CA MET A 181 0.72 3.83 -5.06
C MET A 181 2.09 4.49 -4.95
N VAL A 182 2.20 5.71 -5.47
CA VAL A 182 3.46 6.49 -5.45
C VAL A 182 3.23 7.75 -4.63
N GLY A 183 4.04 7.97 -3.60
CA GLY A 183 3.91 9.15 -2.75
C GLY A 183 5.07 9.29 -1.76
N ARG A 184 4.91 10.19 -0.79
CA ARG A 184 5.82 10.34 0.35
C ARG A 184 5.04 10.10 1.63
N LEU A 185 5.73 9.79 2.73
CA LEU A 185 5.10 9.82 4.04
C LEU A 185 4.70 11.26 4.38
N ILE A 186 3.54 11.42 5.03
CA ILE A 186 3.10 12.71 5.57
C ILE A 186 3.91 12.95 6.85
N PRO A 187 4.78 13.98 6.91
CA PRO A 187 5.70 14.16 8.04
C PRO A 187 4.98 14.33 9.39
N ASP A 188 3.78 14.91 9.36
CA ASP A 188 2.97 15.21 10.55
C ASP A 188 2.04 14.05 10.95
N GLU A 189 1.98 12.96 10.17
CA GLU A 189 1.25 11.75 10.54
C GLU A 189 2.17 10.74 11.22
N SER A 190 1.73 10.26 12.39
CA SER A 190 2.40 9.17 13.09
C SER A 190 2.34 7.87 12.28
N LEU A 191 3.44 7.12 12.30
CA LEU A 191 3.35 5.68 12.00
C LEU A 191 2.62 5.05 13.19
N VAL A 192 1.50 4.38 12.94
CA VAL A 192 0.65 3.82 13.98
C VAL A 192 1.11 2.41 14.29
N TYR A 193 1.72 2.23 15.46
CA TYR A 193 2.05 0.91 15.97
C TYR A 193 0.86 0.40 16.79
N ASP A 194 0.41 -0.81 16.48
CA ASP A 194 -0.72 -1.49 17.13
C ASP A 194 -0.44 -3.00 17.16
N PHE A 195 -1.39 -3.83 17.60
CA PHE A 195 -1.31 -5.29 17.54
C PHE A 195 -2.33 -5.89 16.57
N SER A 196 -1.90 -6.94 15.87
CA SER A 196 -2.78 -7.71 14.99
C SER A 196 -3.90 -8.37 15.80
N HIS A 197 -5.14 -8.25 15.33
CA HIS A 197 -6.27 -8.97 15.92
C HIS A 197 -6.25 -10.46 15.57
N ASP A 198 -5.53 -10.85 14.51
CA ASP A 198 -5.46 -12.23 14.02
C ASP A 198 -4.28 -13.01 14.61
N THR A 199 -3.30 -12.32 15.20
CA THR A 199 -2.11 -12.95 15.81
C THR A 199 -1.67 -12.13 17.01
N GLU A 200 -1.93 -12.68 18.19
CA GLU A 200 -1.43 -12.14 19.47
C GLU A 200 0.10 -12.02 19.42
N ASP A 201 0.65 -11.03 20.14
CA ASP A 201 2.09 -10.72 20.23
C ASP A 201 2.74 -10.18 18.94
N LEU A 202 2.01 -10.02 17.83
CA LEU A 202 2.55 -9.49 16.58
C LEU A 202 2.14 -8.03 16.37
N GLY A 203 3.12 -7.13 16.45
CA GLY A 203 2.92 -5.72 16.12
C GLY A 203 2.49 -5.52 14.67
N ILE A 204 1.59 -4.57 14.45
CA ILE A 204 1.24 -4.03 13.14
C ILE A 204 1.71 -2.57 13.05
N ILE A 205 2.21 -2.19 11.88
CA ILE A 205 2.64 -0.84 11.52
C ILE A 205 1.83 -0.35 10.32
#